data_AF-A0A399SQE1-F1
#
_entry.id   AF-A0A399SQE1-F1
#
_cell.length_a   1.000
_cell.length_b   1.000
_cell.length_c   1.000
_cell.angle_alpha   90.00
_cell.angle_beta   90.00
_cell.angle_gamma   90.00
#
_symmetry.space_group_name_H-M   'P 1'
#
loop_
_entity.id
_entity.type
_entity.pdbx_description
1 polymer ?
#
loop_
_entity_poly.entity_id
_entity_poly.type
_entity_poly.pdbx_seq_one_letter_code
_entity_poly.pdbx_strand_id
1 'polypeptide(L)'
;MSASWHVSPGGPSHVHTAGDVEIRKASVGPMDNDAYLLTDLDSGERLLVDAAADVDRLLALVAEPDPVGRLAVVVTTHGHADHHVALAAVLDAT
;
A
#
# COMPACT_ATOMS: atom_id res chain seq x y z
N MET A 1 13.67 7.00 18.92
CA MET A 1 14.28 6.32 17.77
C MET A 1 13.15 6.00 16.83
N SER A 2 13.12 6.54 15.62
CA SER A 2 12.24 6.00 14.58
C SER A 2 12.61 4.52 14.46
N ALA A 3 11.66 3.61 14.66
CA ALA A 3 11.87 2.22 14.25
C ALA A 3 12.36 2.27 12.78
N SER A 4 13.25 1.37 12.39
CA SER A 4 13.93 1.37 11.07
C SER A 4 13.00 1.35 9.85
N TRP A 5 11.68 1.32 10.08
CA TRP A 5 10.59 1.03 9.15
C TRP A 5 9.36 1.93 9.32
N HIS A 6 9.45 2.98 10.14
CA HIS A 6 8.37 3.95 10.23
C HIS A 6 8.39 4.86 8.98
N VAL A 7 7.22 5.06 8.39
CA VAL A 7 6.98 6.03 7.31
C VAL A 7 6.10 7.10 7.91
N SER A 8 6.56 8.34 7.93
CA SER A 8 5.76 9.45 8.47
C SER A 8 4.63 9.82 7.51
N PRO A 9 3.48 10.32 8.01
CA PRO A 9 2.39 10.80 7.17
C PRO A 9 2.86 11.83 6.13
N GLY A 10 2.47 11.63 4.87
CA GLY A 10 2.91 12.46 3.74
C GLY A 10 4.37 12.27 3.30
N GLY A 11 5.12 11.39 3.97
CA GLY A 11 6.48 11.03 3.60
C GLY A 11 6.56 10.10 2.38
N PRO A 12 7.77 9.91 1.83
CA PRO A 12 8.01 8.94 0.77
C PRO A 12 7.70 7.51 1.24
N SER A 13 7.33 6.63 0.31
CA SER A 13 7.18 5.20 0.62
C SER A 13 8.53 4.60 1.02
N HIS A 14 8.50 3.64 1.94
CA HIS A 14 9.66 2.81 2.25
C HIS A 14 9.60 1.53 1.42
N VAL A 15 10.74 1.05 0.92
CA VAL A 15 10.82 -0.12 0.05
C VAL A 15 11.73 -1.18 0.68
N HIS A 16 11.30 -2.43 0.61
CA HIS A 16 12.10 -3.57 0.99
C HIS A 16 11.87 -4.77 0.09
N THR A 17 12.85 -5.66 0.04
CA THR A 17 12.75 -6.92 -0.67
C THR A 17 12.88 -8.09 0.29
N ALA A 18 11.95 -9.04 0.20
CA ALA A 18 11.95 -10.27 0.98
C ALA A 18 11.81 -11.47 0.03
N GLY A 19 12.94 -12.06 -0.37
CA GLY A 19 12.97 -13.06 -1.44
C GLY A 19 12.53 -12.44 -2.76
N ASP A 20 11.56 -13.07 -3.42
CA ASP A 20 11.04 -12.65 -4.73
C ASP A 20 9.86 -11.65 -4.61
N VAL A 21 9.71 -10.99 -3.46
CA VAL A 21 8.66 -9.99 -3.23
C VAL A 21 9.28 -8.64 -2.85
N GLU A 22 8.88 -7.59 -3.58
CA GLU A 22 9.08 -6.20 -3.14
C GLU A 22 7.88 -5.74 -2.32
N ILE A 23 8.16 -5.12 -1.16
CA ILE A 23 7.19 -4.57 -0.22
C ILE A 23 7.40 -3.06 -0.17
N ARG A 24 6.39 -2.30 -0.58
CA ARG A 24 6.33 -0.86 -0.37
C ARG A 24 5.37 -0.54 0.75
N LYS A 25 5.76 0.36 1.64
CA LYS A 25 4.95 0.84 2.75
C LYS A 25 4.67 2.32 2.61
N ALA A 26 3.43 2.74 2.83
CA ALA A 26 3.03 4.13 2.98
C ALA A 26 2.24 4.33 4.27
N SER A 27 2.30 5.55 4.82
CA SER A 27 1.40 6.01 5.89
C SER A 27 0.20 6.74 5.28
N VAL A 28 -1.00 6.44 5.76
CA VAL A 28 -2.26 7.05 5.32
C VAL A 28 -3.15 7.42 6.51
N GLY A 29 -3.91 8.50 6.33
CA GLY A 29 -4.92 8.96 7.25
C GLY A 29 -4.37 9.60 8.52
N PRO A 30 -5.26 10.16 9.36
CA PRO A 30 -4.88 10.88 10.57
C PRO A 30 -4.35 9.95 11.69
N MET A 31 -4.56 8.64 11.56
CA MET A 31 -4.13 7.62 12.51
C MET A 31 -2.74 7.06 12.21
N ASP A 32 -2.08 7.54 11.15
CA ASP A 32 -0.78 7.03 10.71
C ASP A 32 -0.85 5.52 10.38
N ASN A 33 -1.92 5.11 9.68
CA ASN A 33 -2.16 3.72 9.34
C ASN A 33 -1.20 3.29 8.23
N ASP A 34 -0.65 2.09 8.38
CA ASP A 34 0.24 1.52 7.38
C ASP A 34 -0.56 0.84 6.26
N ALA A 35 -0.30 1.24 5.01
CA ALA A 35 -0.74 0.53 3.82
C ALA A 35 0.48 -0.09 3.12
N TYR A 36 0.31 -1.28 2.53
CA TYR A 36 1.41 -2.00 1.88
C TYR A 36 1.06 -2.42 0.46
N LEU A 37 1.96 -2.16 -0.49
CA LEU A 37 1.92 -2.74 -1.82
C LEU A 37 2.97 -3.84 -1.91
N LEU A 38 2.54 -5.07 -2.14
CA LEU A 38 3.42 -6.21 -2.38
C LEU A 38 3.42 -6.49 -3.88
N THR A 39 4.62 -6.62 -4.45
CA THR A 39 4.82 -6.95 -5.87
C THR A 39 5.60 -8.25 -5.95
N ASP A 40 5.03 -9.24 -6.63
CA ASP A 40 5.77 -10.43 -7.05
C ASP A 40 6.78 -10.02 -8.13
N LEU A 41 8.06 -10.23 -7.87
CA LEU A 41 9.15 -9.81 -8.75
C LEU A 41 9.26 -10.70 -10.00
N ASP A 42 8.68 -11.89 -9.97
CA ASP A 42 8.69 -12.80 -11.12
C ASP A 42 7.59 -12.47 -12.13
N SER A 43 6.33 -12.32 -11.68
CA SER A 43 5.19 -12.05 -12.56
C SER A 43 4.85 -10.57 -12.73
N GLY A 44 5.25 -9.72 -11.77
CA GLY A 44 4.81 -8.33 -11.67
C GLY A 44 3.38 -8.15 -11.12
N GLU A 45 2.69 -9.22 -10.72
CA GLU A 45 1.38 -9.11 -10.06
C GLU A 45 1.51 -8.44 -8.69
N ARG A 46 0.46 -7.70 -8.31
CA ARG A 46 0.48 -6.87 -7.10
C ARG A 46 -0.72 -7.12 -6.20
N LEU A 47 -0.50 -7.01 -4.89
CA LEU A 47 -1.56 -6.86 -3.91
C LEU A 47 -1.40 -5.60 -3.07
N LEU A 48 -2.51 -4.98 -2.74
CA LEU A 48 -2.59 -3.89 -1.76
C LEU A 48 -3.14 -4.44 -0.44
N VAL A 49 -2.45 -4.18 0.67
CA VAL A 49 -2.91 -4.49 2.03
C VAL A 49 -3.34 -3.20 2.70
N ASP A 50 -4.55 -3.22 3.26
CA ASP A 50 -5.20 -2.14 4.00
C ASP A 50 -5.34 -0.82 3.24
N ALA A 51 -6.41 -0.73 2.44
CA ALA A 51 -6.88 0.52 1.86
C ALA A 51 -7.58 1.40 2.94
N ALA A 52 -6.78 1.85 3.90
CA ALA A 52 -7.22 2.49 5.12
C ALA A 52 -7.80 3.91 4.92
N ALA A 53 -7.05 4.80 4.26
CA ALA A 53 -7.42 6.21 4.04
C ALA A 53 -6.63 6.80 2.85
N ASP A 54 -6.79 8.10 2.57
CA ASP A 54 -6.04 8.85 1.55
C ASP A 54 -5.97 8.17 0.17
N VAL A 55 -7.11 8.09 -0.50
CA VAL A 55 -7.26 7.43 -1.82
C VAL A 55 -6.15 7.85 -2.79
N ASP A 56 -5.89 9.15 -2.93
CA ASP A 56 -4.86 9.66 -3.85
C ASP A 56 -3.46 9.15 -3.50
N ARG A 57 -3.14 9.00 -2.20
CA ARG A 57 -1.86 8.45 -1.74
C ARG A 57 -1.75 6.97 -2.04
N LEU A 58 -2.84 6.22 -1.89
CA LEU A 58 -2.91 4.79 -2.21
C LEU A 58 -2.79 4.56 -3.72
N LEU A 59 -3.47 5.35 -4.55
CA LEU A 59 -3.35 5.26 -6.01
C LEU A 59 -1.94 5.64 -6.47
N ALA A 60 -1.34 6.67 -5.85
CA ALA A 60 0.06 7.00 -6.09
C ALA A 60 0.99 5.83 -5.71
N LEU A 61 0.75 5.17 -4.57
CA LEU A 61 1.52 4.00 -4.15
C LEU A 61 1.38 2.85 -5.16
N VAL A 62 0.16 2.53 -5.61
CA VAL A 62 -0.12 1.47 -6.60
C VAL A 62 0.57 1.74 -7.93
N ALA A 63 0.74 3.02 -8.31
CA ALA A 63 1.44 3.44 -9.50
C ALA A 63 2.99 3.39 -9.38
N GLU A 64 3.56 3.04 -8.23
CA GLU A 64 4.99 2.84 -8.04
C GLU A 64 5.41 1.36 -8.27
N PRO A 65 6.62 1.06 -8.76
CA PRO A 65 7.40 1.73 -9.81
C PRO A 65 6.95 1.29 -11.23
N ASP A 66 7.51 1.93 -12.26
CA ASP A 66 7.24 1.71 -13.70
C ASP A 66 8.18 0.61 -14.29
N PRO A 67 7.70 -0.37 -15.10
CA PRO A 67 6.31 -0.56 -15.55
C PRO A 67 5.35 -0.94 -14.42
N VAL A 68 4.18 -0.31 -14.44
CA VAL A 68 3.09 -0.60 -13.51
C VAL A 68 2.51 -1.99 -13.81
N GLY A 69 2.72 -2.92 -12.90
CA GLY A 69 2.06 -4.23 -12.85
C GLY A 69 0.59 -4.13 -12.41
N ARG A 70 -0.20 -5.15 -12.74
CA ARG A 70 -1.64 -5.19 -12.42
C ARG A 70 -1.86 -5.35 -10.91
N LEU A 71 -2.67 -4.46 -10.32
CA LEU A 71 -3.24 -4.70 -8.99
C LEU A 71 -4.28 -5.82 -9.10
N ALA A 72 -3.95 -6.99 -8.56
CA ALA A 72 -4.78 -8.18 -8.69
C ALA A 72 -5.80 -8.31 -7.54
N VAL A 73 -5.43 -7.86 -6.35
CA VAL A 73 -6.23 -8.03 -5.13
C VAL A 73 -5.97 -6.91 -4.11
N VAL A 74 -7.01 -6.55 -3.37
CA VAL A 74 -6.91 -5.73 -2.17
C VAL A 74 -7.31 -6.60 -0.97
N VAL A 75 -6.47 -6.64 0.05
CA VAL A 75 -6.68 -7.41 1.28
C VAL A 75 -6.84 -6.43 2.43
N THR A 76 -7.90 -6.58 3.22
CA THR A 76 -8.02 -5.90 4.50
C THR A 76 -7.66 -6.88 5.61
N THR A 77 -6.77 -6.48 6.52
CA THR A 77 -6.27 -7.33 7.60
C THR A 77 -7.36 -7.69 8.60
N HIS A 78 -8.24 -6.74 8.95
CA HIS A 78 -9.35 -6.94 9.89
C HIS A 78 -10.47 -5.88 9.72
N GLY A 79 -11.59 -6.08 10.41
CA GLY A 79 -12.82 -5.30 10.21
C GLY A 79 -12.92 -3.96 10.95
N HIS A 80 -11.83 -3.40 11.49
CA HIS A 80 -11.91 -2.06 12.08
C HIS A 80 -12.07 -1.00 10.98
N ALA A 81 -12.86 0.03 11.29
CA ALA A 81 -13.31 1.00 10.29
C ALA A 81 -12.14 1.74 9.64
N ASP A 82 -11.10 2.04 10.40
CA ASP A 82 -9.92 2.78 9.97
C ASP A 82 -8.99 1.99 9.04
N HIS A 83 -9.26 0.70 8.78
CA HIS A 83 -8.49 -0.13 7.85
C HIS A 83 -9.13 -0.31 6.46
N HIS A 84 -10.32 0.25 6.22
CA HIS A 84 -11.02 0.06 4.94
C HIS A 84 -11.79 1.28 4.41
N VAL A 85 -11.59 2.48 4.95
CA VAL A 85 -12.37 3.67 4.51
C VAL A 85 -12.15 3.96 3.02
N ALA A 86 -10.93 3.77 2.52
CA ALA A 86 -10.58 4.00 1.11
C ALA A 86 -10.84 2.80 0.19
N LEU A 87 -11.23 1.63 0.73
CA LEU A 87 -11.33 0.38 -0.02
C LEU A 87 -12.22 0.50 -1.26
N ALA A 88 -13.44 1.01 -1.11
CA ALA A 88 -14.37 1.13 -2.24
C ALA A 88 -13.82 2.01 -3.36
N ALA A 89 -13.25 3.17 -3.00
CA ALA A 89 -12.70 4.11 -3.98
C ALA A 89 -11.45 3.56 -4.69
N VAL A 90 -10.62 2.78 -4.00
CA VAL A 90 -9.48 2.10 -4.63
C VAL A 90 -9.96 1.07 -5.65
N LEU A 91 -10.93 0.22 -5.26
CA LEU A 91 -11.48 -0.80 -6.16
C LEU A 91 -12.15 -0.21 -7.40
N ASP A 92 -12.78 0.96 -7.30
CA ASP A 92 -13.39 1.63 -8.44
C ASP A 92 -12.35 2.24 -9.41
N ALA A 93 -11.12 2.50 -8.95
CA ALA A 93 -10.09 3.23 -9.69
C ALA A 93 -8.99 2.35 -10.30
N THR A 94 -8.94 1.06 -9.97
CA THR A 94 -7.90 0.10 -10.39
C THR A 94 -8.49 -1.15 -11.01
#